data_AF-A0A8T9AJV3-F1
#
_entry.id   AF-A0A8T9AJV3-F1
#
_cell.length_a   1.000
_cell.length_b   1.000
_cell.length_c   1.000
_cell.angle_alpha   90.00
_cell.angle_beta   90.00
_cell.angle_gamma   90.00
#
_symmetry.space_group_name_H-M   'P 1'
#
loop_
_entity.id
_entity.type
_entity.pdbx_description
1 polymer ?
#
loop_
_entity_poly.entity_id
_entity_poly.type
_entity_poly.pdbx_seq_one_letter_code
_entity_poly.pdbx_strand_id
1 'polypeptide(L)' 'TQAQVAERLGRPQSFVAKYEGGERRLDVIEFLDVTAVLDADPCVILLSLR' A
#
# COMPACT_ATOMS: atom_id res chain seq x y z
N THR A 1 7.53 9.12 -2.45
CA THR A 1 8.60 8.17 -2.03
C THR A 1 8.05 7.25 -0.95
N GLN A 2 8.73 6.14 -0.64
CA GLN A 2 8.32 5.21 0.43
C GLN A 2 8.11 5.92 1.78
N ALA A 3 8.98 6.86 2.13
CA ALA A 3 8.88 7.65 3.35
C ALA A 3 7.59 8.49 3.41
N GLN A 4 7.22 9.15 2.31
CA GLN A 4 6.00 9.96 2.24
C GLN A 4 4.73 9.12 2.34
N VAL A 5 4.71 7.93 1.73
CA VAL A 5 3.56 7.01 1.84
C VAL A 5 3.43 6.50 3.28
N ALA A 6 4.55 6.13 3.89
CA ALA A 6 4.58 5.66 5.28
C ALA A 6 4.12 6.74 6.27
N GLU A 7 4.55 7.98 6.06
CA GLU A 7 4.10 9.14 6.84
C GLU A 7 2.58 9.33 6.76
N ARG A 8 2.01 9.31 5.53
CA ARG A 8 0.57 9.41 5.32
C ARG A 8 -0.22 8.26 5.94
N LEU A 9 0.38 7.07 6.05
CA LEU A 9 -0.22 5.89 6.69
C LEU A 9 -0.03 5.87 8.21
N GLY A 10 0.78 6.75 8.79
CA GLY A 10 1.17 6.67 10.21
C GLY A 10 1.96 5.39 10.54
N ARG A 11 2.76 4.90 9.58
CA ARG A 11 3.55 3.65 9.71
C ARG A 11 5.05 3.94 9.51
N PRO A 12 5.95 3.08 10.02
CA PRO A 12 7.38 3.17 9.69
C PRO A 12 7.63 2.98 8.19
N GLN A 13 8.65 3.63 7.60
CA GLN A 13 9.00 3.45 6.19
C GLN A 13 9.28 1.99 5.81
N SER A 14 9.78 1.18 6.76
CA SER A 14 9.99 -0.26 6.56
C SER A 14 8.70 -1.05 6.30
N PHE A 15 7.53 -0.53 6.70
CA PHE A 15 6.25 -1.11 6.31
C PHE A 15 6.09 -1.10 4.78
N VAL A 16 6.34 0.07 4.16
CA VAL A 16 6.25 0.26 2.71
C VAL A 16 7.32 -0.53 1.97
N ALA A 17 8.57 -0.43 2.43
CA ALA A 17 9.68 -1.15 1.80
C ALA A 17 9.46 -2.68 1.77
N LYS A 18 8.89 -3.26 2.83
CA LYS A 18 8.65 -4.71 2.91
C LYS A 18 7.59 -5.20 1.93
N TYR A 19 6.49 -4.46 1.73
CA TYR A 19 5.46 -4.91 0.78
C TYR A 19 5.81 -4.59 -0.66
N GLU A 20 6.53 -3.50 -0.93
CA GLU A 20 7.05 -3.21 -2.28
C GLU A 20 8.15 -4.21 -2.67
N GLY A 21 8.98 -4.63 -1.71
CA GLY A 21 10.03 -5.64 -1.89
C GLY A 21 9.53 -7.08 -1.90
N GLY A 22 8.24 -7.32 -1.65
CA GLY A 22 7.64 -8.67 -1.61
C GLY A 22 8.00 -9.53 -0.39
N GLU A 23 8.72 -8.97 0.59
CA GLU A 23 9.06 -9.64 1.86
C GLU A 23 7.83 -9.82 2.76
N ARG A 24 6.81 -8.99 2.60
CA ARG A 24 5.55 -9.05 3.34
C ARG A 24 4.36 -8.83 2.42
N ARG A 25 3.31 -9.61 2.60
CA ARG A 25 2.01 -9.37 1.94
C ARG A 25 1.21 -8.32 2.70
N LEU A 26 0.50 -7.45 1.98
CA LEU A 26 -0.55 -6.64 2.55
C LEU A 26 -1.80 -7.51 2.76
N ASP A 27 -2.46 -7.36 3.90
CA ASP A 27 -3.85 -7.80 4.01
C ASP A 27 -4.79 -6.82 3.28
N VAL A 28 -6.08 -7.17 3.20
CA VAL A 28 -7.03 -6.37 2.42
C VAL A 28 -7.28 -4.99 3.03
N ILE A 29 -7.25 -4.85 4.36
CA ILE A 29 -7.45 -3.56 5.03
C ILE A 29 -6.23 -2.66 4.78
N GLU A 30 -5.03 -3.23 4.91
CA GLU A 30 -3.80 -2.50 4.62
C GLU A 30 -3.72 -2.08 3.15
N PHE A 31 -4.19 -2.93 2.22
CA PHE A 31 -4.31 -2.56 0.81
C PHE A 31 -5.28 -1.39 0.59
N LEU A 32 -6.43 -1.38 1.26
CA LEU A 32 -7.38 -0.26 1.20
C LEU A 32 -6.78 1.03 1.77
N ASP A 33 -6.05 0.95 2.89
CA ASP A 33 -5.37 2.09 3.47
C ASP A 33 -4.31 2.65 2.51
N VAL A 34 -3.50 1.78 1.90
CA VAL A 34 -2.46 2.16 0.92
C VAL A 34 -3.08 2.82 -0.31
N THR A 35 -4.16 2.27 -0.85
CA THR A 35 -4.83 2.84 -2.03
C THR A 35 -5.48 4.17 -1.72
N ALA A 36 -6.09 4.33 -0.53
CA ALA A 36 -6.65 5.60 -0.08
C ALA A 36 -5.58 6.71 0.03
N VAL A 37 -4.42 6.43 0.63
CA VAL A 37 -3.33 7.43 0.68
C VAL A 37 -2.66 7.65 -0.67
N LEU A 38 -2.84 6.78 -1.66
CA LEU A 38 -2.30 7.00 -3.00
C LEU A 38 -3.32 7.63 -3.95
N ASP A 39 -4.53 7.94 -3.48
CA ASP A 39 -5.64 8.43 -4.30
C ASP A 39 -5.93 7.49 -5.49
N ALA A 40 -5.88 6.19 -5.22
CA ALA A 40 -6.10 5.13 -6.20
C ALA A 40 -7.36 4.33 -5.86
N ASP A 41 -8.11 3.93 -6.89
CA ASP A 41 -9.28 3.07 -6.71
C ASP A 41 -8.84 1.59 -6.53
N PRO A 42 -9.08 0.97 -5.36
CA PRO A 42 -8.72 -0.42 -5.12
C PRO A 42 -9.44 -1.40 -6.05
N CYS A 43 -10.68 -1.11 -6.48
CA CYS A 43 -11.44 -1.96 -7.39
C CYS A 43 -10.81 -2.00 -8.78
N VAL A 44 -10.33 -0.86 -9.28
CA VAL A 44 -9.62 -0.78 -10.57
C VAL A 44 -8.35 -1.64 -10.55
N ILE A 45 -7.56 -1.55 -9.47
CA ILE A 45 -6.34 -2.34 -9.31
C ILE A 45 -6.67 -3.84 -9.27
N LEU A 46 -7.65 -4.25 -8.47
CA LEU A 46 -8.04 -5.67 -8.38
C LEU A 46 -8.57 -6.23 -9.70
N LEU A 47 -9.32 -5.44 -10.47
CA LEU A 47 -9.79 -5.83 -11.80
C LEU A 47 -8.65 -6.01 -12.80
N SER A 48 -7.55 -5.25 -12.65
CA SER A 48 -6.37 -5.36 -13.53
C SER A 48 -5.51 -6.61 -13.28
N LEU A 49 -5.71 -7.31 -12.15
CA LEU A 49 -4.98 -8.53 -11.79
C LEU A 49 -5.62 -9.80 -12.37
N ARG A 50 -6.72 -9.66 -13.12
CA ARG A 50 -7.49 -10.75 -13.71
C ARG A 50 -7.22 -10.86 -15.20
#